data_AF-A0A962TEB9-F1
#
_entry.id   AF-A0A962TEB9-F1
#
_cell.length_a   1.000
_cell.length_b   1.000
_cell.length_c   1.000
_cell.angle_alpha   90.00
_cell.angle_beta   90.00
_cell.angle_gamma   90.00
#
_symmetry.space_group_name_H-M   'P 1'
#
loop_
_entity.id
_entity.type
_entity.pdbx_description
1 polymer ?
#
loop_
_entity_poly.entity_id
_entity_poly.type
_entity_poly.pdbx_seq_one_letter_code
_entity_poly.pdbx_strand_id
1 'polypeptide(L)'
;RLFWTEGGPYGAIEGFGEIRSRALVGGTPAVVAVGMVSLSVFTADSRFAYIADSWTLKRVSLTHLGRAEYLASADFYVRDLATDGDHVYWIESGPFVPVRRVPVDGGNVETLALGNGPATHAALDDSNVYWIDHYDAIRSVPKAGGDTLGLVTPGSLVEDLVTDGAHVYFTRVAEPYLYAVPVAGGQVATIANTLSREPWYVPAIDGEDVLWIERTRIGRVAKTGGATQILESGLTGLDTARNDLVAGDGMMAWSEIPSGSITVRILRADADHDGIAFLNDNCPGTANADQLDTDLDTHGNACDLDDDNDGYRDSEDAFPTDRDEWVDSDGDGQGDNADLDDDGDGLPDTYELATPGLDPGDPDDALTDLDHDGVNNIDEFLQGRNPLVNEGAVMAPMFILLR
;
A
#
# COMPACT_ATOMS: atom_id res chain seq x y z
N ARG A 1 -2.22 -6.38 9.05
CA ARG A 1 -2.19 -6.56 10.55
C ARG A 1 -3.22 -5.62 11.18
N LEU A 2 -3.77 -5.96 12.35
CA LEU A 2 -4.65 -5.04 13.09
C LEU A 2 -3.85 -4.24 14.11
N PHE A 3 -4.14 -2.94 14.22
CA PHE A 3 -3.56 -2.03 15.21
C PHE A 3 -4.65 -1.37 16.06
N TRP A 4 -4.35 -1.11 17.33
CA TRP A 4 -5.26 -0.40 18.23
C TRP A 4 -4.51 0.26 19.37
N THR A 5 -5.17 1.18 20.06
CA THR A 5 -4.65 1.79 21.27
C THR A 5 -5.20 1.13 22.52
N GLU A 6 -4.34 0.84 23.51
CA GLU A 6 -4.72 0.41 24.85
C GLU A 6 -4.12 1.37 25.90
N GLY A 7 -4.80 1.52 27.03
CA GLY A 7 -4.36 2.39 28.13
C GLY A 7 -4.85 3.84 28.02
N GLY A 8 -5.04 4.47 29.18
CA GLY A 8 -5.58 5.82 29.35
C GLY A 8 -4.90 6.54 30.52
N PRO A 9 -5.20 7.83 30.76
CA PRO A 9 -4.37 8.66 31.60
C PRO A 9 -4.62 8.32 33.08
N TYR A 10 -3.57 7.92 33.80
CA TYR A 10 -3.49 8.25 35.22
C TYR A 10 -2.96 9.69 35.34
N GLY A 11 -3.86 10.67 35.23
CA GLY A 11 -3.61 12.07 35.62
C GLY A 11 -2.68 12.90 34.72
N ALA A 12 -2.98 13.02 33.41
CA ALA A 12 -2.26 13.90 32.45
C ALA A 12 -0.74 13.67 32.33
N ILE A 13 -0.25 12.52 32.79
CA ILE A 13 1.15 12.10 32.64
C ILE A 13 1.27 11.30 31.34
N GLU A 14 2.13 11.75 30.42
CA GLU A 14 2.59 10.96 29.28
C GLU A 14 3.21 9.64 29.78
N GLY A 15 2.86 8.49 29.19
CA GLY A 15 3.51 7.22 29.59
C GLY A 15 2.65 5.97 29.64
N PHE A 16 1.32 6.08 29.64
CA PHE A 16 0.43 4.94 29.93
C PHE A 16 -0.36 4.41 28.73
N GLY A 17 -0.41 5.14 27.62
CA GLY A 17 -1.00 4.66 26.37
C GLY A 17 0.01 3.84 25.55
N GLU A 18 -0.47 2.76 24.95
CA GLU A 18 0.27 1.87 24.06
C GLU A 18 -0.46 1.72 22.72
N ILE A 19 0.27 1.58 21.61
CA ILE A 19 -0.26 0.94 20.41
C ILE A 19 0.08 -0.53 20.48
N ARG A 20 -0.93 -1.35 20.22
CA ARG A 20 -0.80 -2.78 20.07
C ARG A 20 -1.07 -3.20 18.65
N SER A 21 -0.50 -4.33 18.29
CA SER A 21 -0.83 -5.02 17.06
C SER A 21 -1.11 -6.48 17.30
N ARG A 22 -1.86 -7.07 16.37
CA ARG A 22 -2.01 -8.51 16.23
C ARG A 22 -2.02 -8.83 14.75
N ALA A 23 -1.51 -10.00 14.40
CA ALA A 23 -1.88 -10.59 13.13
C ALA A 23 -3.40 -10.72 13.06
N LEU A 24 -3.95 -10.58 11.86
CA LEU A 24 -5.39 -10.76 11.67
C LEU A 24 -5.75 -12.24 11.91
N VAL A 25 -4.82 -13.14 11.53
CA VAL A 25 -4.87 -14.59 11.75
C VAL A 25 -3.89 -15.00 12.84
N GLY A 26 -4.42 -15.56 13.93
CA GLY A 26 -3.58 -16.04 15.03
C GLY A 26 -2.74 -14.95 15.69
N GLY A 27 -1.72 -15.37 16.45
CA GLY A 27 -0.82 -14.47 17.16
C GLY A 27 -1.39 -13.89 18.46
N THR A 28 -0.51 -13.67 19.42
CA THR A 28 -0.84 -12.91 20.63
C THR A 28 -0.68 -11.42 20.37
N PRO A 29 -1.56 -10.56 20.92
CA PRO A 29 -1.31 -9.13 20.94
C PRO A 29 0.12 -8.78 21.37
N ALA A 30 0.76 -7.89 20.62
CA ALA A 30 2.08 -7.37 20.90
C ALA A 30 2.03 -5.85 21.05
N VAL A 31 2.82 -5.31 21.98
CA VAL A 31 3.01 -3.87 22.13
C VAL A 31 3.97 -3.39 21.03
N VAL A 32 3.54 -2.39 20.28
CA VAL A 32 4.29 -1.78 19.17
C VAL A 32 4.91 -0.46 19.60
N ALA A 33 4.14 0.36 20.31
CA ALA A 33 4.55 1.66 20.80
C ALA A 33 4.07 1.85 22.24
N VAL A 34 4.82 2.62 23.03
CA VAL A 34 4.45 3.01 24.39
C VAL A 34 4.67 4.51 24.57
N GLY A 35 4.00 5.10 25.56
CA GLY A 35 4.25 6.49 25.98
C GLY A 35 3.32 7.52 25.36
N MET A 36 2.14 7.10 24.91
CA MET A 36 1.14 7.98 24.29
C MET A 36 0.24 8.63 25.35
N VAL A 37 -0.42 9.73 24.96
CA VAL A 37 -1.50 10.36 25.74
C VAL A 37 -2.86 9.82 25.30
N SER A 38 -3.83 9.83 26.22
CA SER A 38 -5.13 9.15 26.11
C SER A 38 -6.07 9.59 24.96
N LEU A 39 -5.77 10.67 24.24
CA LEU A 39 -6.65 11.23 23.21
C LEU A 39 -5.98 11.29 21.85
N SER A 40 -4.88 10.55 21.68
CA SER A 40 -4.11 10.56 20.44
C SER A 40 -4.85 9.81 19.35
N VAL A 41 -5.02 10.48 18.20
CA VAL A 41 -5.39 9.79 16.95
C VAL A 41 -4.14 9.15 16.36
N PHE A 42 -4.33 8.06 15.65
CA PHE A 42 -3.23 7.37 14.99
C PHE A 42 -3.67 6.81 13.64
N THR A 43 -2.70 6.58 12.78
CA THR A 43 -2.83 5.83 11.52
C THR A 43 -1.56 5.01 11.32
N ALA A 44 -1.53 4.06 10.39
CA ALA A 44 -0.36 3.23 10.15
C ALA A 44 -0.27 2.78 8.69
N ASP A 45 0.95 2.51 8.24
CA ASP A 45 1.26 1.81 6.99
C ASP A 45 2.03 0.51 7.31
N SER A 46 2.68 -0.11 6.32
CA SER A 46 3.48 -1.33 6.50
C SER A 46 4.76 -1.12 7.32
N ARG A 47 5.26 0.12 7.40
CA ARG A 47 6.56 0.48 7.98
C ARG A 47 6.42 1.18 9.33
N PHE A 48 5.46 2.09 9.48
CA PHE A 48 5.31 2.97 10.63
C PHE A 48 3.87 3.08 11.14
N ALA A 49 3.74 3.31 12.45
CA ALA A 49 2.56 3.91 13.05
C ALA A 49 2.80 5.40 13.30
N TYR A 50 1.84 6.24 12.91
CA TYR A 50 1.87 7.68 13.08
C TYR A 50 0.85 8.11 14.12
N ILE A 51 1.24 9.02 15.00
CA ILE A 51 0.52 9.35 16.22
C ILE A 51 0.48 10.86 16.35
N ALA A 52 -0.69 11.42 16.65
CA ALA A 52 -0.79 12.82 17.03
C ALA A 52 -1.16 12.97 18.51
N ASP A 53 -0.20 13.43 19.30
CA ASP A 53 -0.39 13.80 20.70
C ASP A 53 -0.75 15.28 20.79
N SER A 54 -2.05 15.57 20.80
CA SER A 54 -2.58 16.94 20.71
C SER A 54 -2.16 17.64 19.41
N TRP A 55 -1.02 18.33 19.37
CA TRP A 55 -0.50 19.03 18.20
C TRP A 55 0.86 18.48 17.73
N THR A 56 1.44 17.50 18.41
CA THR A 56 2.74 16.92 18.02
C THR A 56 2.51 15.62 17.26
N LEU A 57 3.03 15.54 16.04
CA LEU A 57 3.01 14.31 15.23
C LEU A 57 4.31 13.53 15.47
N LYS A 58 4.18 12.24 15.70
CA LYS A 58 5.27 11.30 15.93
C LYS A 58 5.09 10.07 15.05
N ARG A 59 6.19 9.37 14.74
CA ARG A 59 6.16 8.06 14.09
C ARG A 59 6.89 7.01 14.92
N VAL A 60 6.46 5.75 14.81
CA VAL A 60 7.08 4.59 15.46
C VAL A 60 7.24 3.50 14.42
N SER A 61 8.46 2.96 14.31
CA SER A 61 8.73 1.82 13.43
C SER A 61 7.96 0.58 13.87
N LEU A 62 7.38 -0.12 12.90
CA LEU A 62 6.69 -1.40 13.08
C LEU A 62 7.63 -2.60 12.92
N THR A 63 8.77 -2.42 12.25
CA THR A 63 9.74 -3.50 11.96
C THR A 63 10.74 -3.72 13.10
N HIS A 64 10.98 -2.70 13.90
CA HIS A 64 11.82 -2.78 15.09
C HIS A 64 11.15 -1.97 16.20
N LEU A 65 10.95 -2.58 17.37
CA LEU A 65 10.33 -1.92 18.53
C LEU A 65 11.15 -0.68 18.90
N GLY A 66 10.70 0.47 18.40
CA GLY A 66 11.40 1.74 18.42
C GLY A 66 10.77 2.74 19.39
N ARG A 67 11.54 3.77 19.76
CA ARG A 67 10.97 4.94 20.43
C ARG A 67 10.21 5.79 19.42
N ALA A 68 9.16 6.47 19.86
CA ALA A 68 8.52 7.48 19.04
C ALA A 68 9.51 8.57 18.61
N GLU A 69 9.58 8.81 17.31
CA GLU A 69 10.35 9.86 16.66
C GLU A 69 9.45 11.06 16.40
N TYR A 70 9.97 12.27 16.57
CA TYR A 70 9.26 13.48 16.16
C TYR A 70 9.18 13.55 14.63
N LEU A 71 7.98 13.83 14.11
CA LEU A 71 7.75 13.99 12.67
C LEU A 71 7.44 15.44 12.31
N ALA A 72 6.45 16.04 12.98
CA ALA A 72 5.98 17.39 12.69
C ALA A 72 5.22 18.01 13.88
N SER A 73 4.88 19.30 13.77
CA SER A 73 3.95 19.98 14.68
C SER A 73 2.82 20.60 13.87
N ALA A 74 1.60 20.40 14.35
CA ALA A 74 0.39 21.12 13.95
C ALA A 74 0.33 22.49 14.66
N ASP A 75 -0.55 23.37 14.16
CA ASP A 75 -0.83 24.66 14.80
C ASP A 75 -1.92 24.53 15.89
N PHE A 76 -2.86 23.62 15.71
CA PHE A 76 -3.95 23.31 16.63
C PHE A 76 -4.01 21.81 16.94
N TYR A 77 -4.98 21.40 17.78
CA TYR A 77 -5.20 19.99 18.07
C TYR A 77 -5.53 19.22 16.79
N VAL A 78 -4.72 18.21 16.49
CA VAL A 78 -4.99 17.24 15.43
C VAL A 78 -6.26 16.47 15.79
N ARG A 79 -7.17 16.41 14.82
CA ARG A 79 -8.48 15.77 14.98
C ARG A 79 -8.52 14.38 14.41
N ASP A 80 -7.77 14.17 13.33
CA ASP A 80 -7.67 12.89 12.64
C ASP A 80 -6.38 12.81 11.81
N LEU A 81 -5.96 11.58 11.51
CA LEU A 81 -4.76 11.26 10.72
C LEU A 81 -5.09 10.25 9.63
N ALA A 82 -4.45 10.39 8.48
CA ALA A 82 -4.44 9.37 7.44
C ALA A 82 -3.06 9.30 6.77
N THR A 83 -2.71 8.15 6.20
CA THR A 83 -1.45 7.96 5.47
C THR A 83 -1.71 7.22 4.16
N ASP A 84 -0.94 7.54 3.13
CA ASP A 84 -0.87 6.79 1.88
C ASP A 84 0.44 6.02 1.72
N GLY A 85 1.26 5.95 2.78
CA GLY A 85 2.57 5.30 2.79
C GLY A 85 3.73 6.21 2.37
N ASP A 86 3.44 7.30 1.67
CA ASP A 86 4.42 8.32 1.25
C ASP A 86 4.33 9.59 2.11
N HIS A 87 3.12 9.99 2.50
CA HIS A 87 2.86 11.16 3.33
C HIS A 87 1.88 10.85 4.47
N VAL A 88 2.05 11.56 5.58
CA VAL A 88 1.05 11.65 6.66
C VAL A 88 0.23 12.90 6.45
N TYR A 89 -1.09 12.74 6.41
CA TYR A 89 -2.08 13.80 6.27
C TYR A 89 -2.82 14.00 7.59
N TRP A 90 -3.18 15.25 7.89
CA TRP A 90 -3.96 15.55 9.09
C TRP A 90 -4.85 16.77 8.93
N ILE A 91 -5.85 16.80 9.80
CA ILE A 91 -6.78 17.92 9.98
C ILE A 91 -6.72 18.41 11.42
N GLU A 92 -6.97 19.71 11.62
CA GLU A 92 -6.86 20.34 12.94
C GLU A 92 -8.16 21.00 13.41
N SER A 93 -8.35 21.10 14.72
CA SER A 93 -9.55 21.63 15.39
C SER A 93 -9.62 23.16 15.44
N GLY A 94 -8.81 23.84 14.63
CA GLY A 94 -8.67 25.30 14.63
C GLY A 94 -9.86 26.04 14.00
N PRO A 95 -9.94 27.36 14.17
CA PRO A 95 -10.97 28.21 13.55
C PRO A 95 -10.85 28.26 12.01
N PHE A 96 -9.65 27.98 11.48
CA PHE A 96 -9.39 27.79 10.06
C PHE A 96 -8.83 26.38 9.95
N VAL A 97 -9.53 25.43 9.34
CA VAL A 97 -9.06 24.03 9.29
C VAL A 97 -7.93 23.95 8.29
N PRO A 98 -6.66 23.79 8.69
CA PRO A 98 -5.64 23.46 7.72
C PRO A 98 -5.74 21.94 7.46
N VAL A 99 -5.88 21.58 6.18
CA VAL A 99 -5.57 20.22 5.74
C VAL A 99 -4.08 20.23 5.41
N ARG A 100 -3.30 19.40 6.09
CA ARG A 100 -1.85 19.41 5.99
C ARG A 100 -1.30 18.04 5.63
N ARG A 101 -0.07 18.04 5.13
CA ARG A 101 0.72 16.82 4.94
C ARG A 101 2.20 17.03 5.24
N VAL A 102 2.90 15.93 5.50
CA VAL A 102 4.35 15.85 5.61
C VAL A 102 4.82 14.51 5.04
N PRO A 103 5.97 14.42 4.35
CA PRO A 103 6.54 13.14 3.97
C PRO A 103 6.74 12.24 5.18
N VAL A 104 6.54 10.93 5.03
CA VAL A 104 6.68 9.96 6.13
C VAL A 104 8.09 9.94 6.72
N ASP A 105 9.09 10.25 5.89
CA ASP A 105 10.52 10.38 6.27
C ASP A 105 10.90 11.74 6.87
N GLY A 106 9.91 12.60 7.10
CA GLY A 106 10.08 13.94 7.59
C GLY A 106 10.44 14.92 6.48
N GLY A 107 10.36 16.21 6.80
CA GLY A 107 10.58 17.28 5.83
C GLY A 107 9.70 18.48 6.11
N ASN A 108 9.38 19.22 5.06
CA ASN A 108 8.53 20.40 5.17
C ASN A 108 7.05 20.00 5.31
N VAL A 109 6.37 20.65 6.24
CA VAL A 109 4.91 20.58 6.34
C VAL A 109 4.28 21.45 5.27
N GLU A 110 3.37 20.88 4.49
CA GLU A 110 2.59 21.58 3.47
C GLU A 110 1.15 21.78 3.92
N THR A 111 0.56 22.91 3.55
CA THR A 111 -0.87 23.18 3.72
C THR A 111 -1.57 23.02 2.38
N LEU A 112 -2.45 22.03 2.27
CA LEU A 112 -3.20 21.73 1.04
C LEU A 112 -4.46 22.58 0.92
N ALA A 113 -5.16 22.79 2.04
CA ALA A 113 -6.40 23.55 2.06
C ALA A 113 -6.57 24.32 3.38
N LEU A 114 -7.38 25.39 3.33
CA LEU A 114 -7.86 26.13 4.49
C LEU A 114 -9.41 26.14 4.46
N GLY A 115 -10.04 25.68 5.55
CA GLY A 115 -11.49 25.61 5.72
C GLY A 115 -12.06 26.57 6.77
N ASN A 116 -13.39 26.62 6.90
CA ASN A 116 -14.09 27.37 7.95
C ASN A 116 -14.43 26.38 9.08
N GLY A 117 -13.57 26.26 10.08
CA GLY A 117 -13.56 25.10 10.97
C GLY A 117 -14.68 24.94 11.98
N PRO A 118 -14.64 23.85 12.77
CA PRO A 118 -13.60 22.81 12.82
C PRO A 118 -13.92 21.58 11.94
N ALA A 119 -12.89 20.82 11.58
CA ALA A 119 -13.04 19.52 10.94
C ALA A 119 -13.01 18.36 11.95
N THR A 120 -13.53 17.21 11.56
CA THR A 120 -13.64 16.05 12.46
C THR A 120 -12.93 14.79 11.98
N HIS A 121 -13.20 14.33 10.76
CA HIS A 121 -12.63 13.09 10.20
C HIS A 121 -12.10 13.34 8.79
N ALA A 122 -11.11 12.54 8.39
CA ALA A 122 -10.51 12.58 7.07
C ALA A 122 -10.35 11.17 6.48
N ALA A 123 -10.46 11.07 5.15
CA ALA A 123 -10.13 9.87 4.40
C ALA A 123 -9.33 10.23 3.15
N LEU A 124 -8.66 9.24 2.57
CA LEU A 124 -7.83 9.39 1.38
C LEU A 124 -8.31 8.41 0.30
N ASP A 125 -8.19 8.83 -0.95
CA ASP A 125 -8.03 7.90 -2.08
C ASP A 125 -6.64 8.12 -2.70
N ASP A 126 -6.38 7.56 -3.88
CA ASP A 126 -5.09 7.70 -4.56
C ASP A 126 -4.71 9.16 -4.89
N SER A 127 -5.71 10.03 -5.07
CA SER A 127 -5.54 11.37 -5.64
C SER A 127 -5.87 12.53 -4.69
N ASN A 128 -6.74 12.33 -3.70
CA ASN A 128 -7.38 13.39 -2.94
C ASN A 128 -7.41 13.09 -1.44
N VAL A 129 -7.48 14.17 -0.68
CA VAL A 129 -7.85 14.17 0.74
C VAL A 129 -9.30 14.61 0.85
N TYR A 130 -10.11 13.85 1.58
CA TYR A 130 -11.50 14.16 1.92
C TYR A 130 -11.61 14.48 3.40
N TRP A 131 -12.42 15.47 3.76
CA TRP A 131 -12.66 15.77 5.17
C TRP A 131 -14.06 16.31 5.43
N ILE A 132 -14.51 16.12 6.66
CA ILE A 132 -15.72 16.76 7.19
C ILE A 132 -15.36 18.19 7.58
N ASP A 133 -15.93 19.19 6.90
CA ASP A 133 -15.76 20.62 7.17
C ASP A 133 -16.95 21.13 8.01
N HIS A 134 -16.67 21.92 9.05
CA HIS A 134 -17.67 22.52 9.94
C HIS A 134 -18.72 21.53 10.49
N TYR A 135 -18.34 20.26 10.68
CA TYR A 135 -19.20 19.14 11.08
C TYR A 135 -20.32 18.73 10.11
N ASP A 136 -20.68 19.52 9.10
CA ASP A 136 -21.91 19.31 8.32
C ASP A 136 -21.73 19.36 6.80
N ALA A 137 -20.51 19.59 6.33
CA ALA A 137 -20.13 19.52 4.93
C ALA A 137 -19.01 18.50 4.71
N ILE A 138 -18.90 18.00 3.48
CA ILE A 138 -17.76 17.18 3.05
C ILE A 138 -17.07 17.91 1.91
N ARG A 139 -15.75 18.02 1.98
CA ARG A 139 -14.91 18.61 0.96
C ARG A 139 -13.79 17.67 0.55
N SER A 140 -13.19 17.96 -0.60
CA SER A 140 -11.96 17.33 -1.06
C SER A 140 -10.94 18.34 -1.56
N VAL A 141 -9.68 17.94 -1.56
CA VAL A 141 -8.55 18.66 -2.15
C VAL A 141 -7.58 17.65 -2.76
N PRO A 142 -7.00 17.92 -3.94
CA PRO A 142 -5.95 17.06 -4.49
C PRO A 142 -4.76 16.98 -3.55
N LYS A 143 -4.19 15.78 -3.39
CA LYS A 143 -2.96 15.56 -2.61
C LYS A 143 -1.82 16.42 -3.13
N ALA A 144 -1.71 16.59 -4.45
CA ALA A 144 -0.72 17.47 -5.10
C ALA A 144 -0.95 18.98 -4.86
N GLY A 145 -2.00 19.36 -4.12
CA GLY A 145 -2.45 20.74 -3.97
C GLY A 145 -3.36 21.19 -5.12
N GLY A 146 -4.17 22.22 -4.87
CA GLY A 146 -5.11 22.76 -5.85
C GLY A 146 -6.37 23.33 -5.22
N ASP A 147 -7.40 23.50 -6.04
CA ASP A 147 -8.70 24.00 -5.58
C ASP A 147 -9.48 22.94 -4.80
N THR A 148 -10.17 23.38 -3.75
CA THR A 148 -11.06 22.51 -2.97
C THR A 148 -12.40 22.31 -3.67
N LEU A 149 -12.93 21.10 -3.65
CA LEU A 149 -14.28 20.77 -4.12
C LEU A 149 -15.22 20.52 -2.94
N GLY A 150 -16.44 21.07 -2.99
CA GLY A 150 -17.51 20.75 -2.04
C GLY A 150 -18.35 19.58 -2.54
N LEU A 151 -18.40 18.49 -1.80
CA LEU A 151 -19.13 17.27 -2.15
C LEU A 151 -20.50 17.19 -1.48
N VAL A 152 -20.56 17.55 -0.20
CA VAL A 152 -21.80 17.57 0.59
C VAL A 152 -22.02 18.98 1.11
N THR A 153 -23.20 19.53 0.84
CA THR A 153 -23.58 20.87 1.30
C THR A 153 -23.95 20.86 2.78
N PRO A 154 -23.66 21.96 3.53
CA PRO A 154 -24.04 22.13 4.94
C PRO A 154 -25.51 21.84 5.23
N GLY A 155 -25.79 21.29 6.41
CA GLY A 155 -27.13 20.86 6.80
C GLY A 155 -27.12 19.99 8.07
N SER A 156 -27.32 18.69 7.90
CA SER A 156 -27.21 17.73 9.01
C SER A 156 -25.75 17.42 9.30
N LEU A 157 -25.42 17.28 10.58
CA LEU A 157 -24.08 16.90 11.02
C LEU A 157 -23.68 15.55 10.42
N VAL A 158 -22.54 15.52 9.76
CA VAL A 158 -21.87 14.31 9.27
C VAL A 158 -21.10 13.72 10.45
N GLU A 159 -21.31 12.43 10.72
CA GLU A 159 -20.62 11.77 11.81
C GLU A 159 -19.24 11.30 11.38
N ASP A 160 -19.17 10.57 10.27
CA ASP A 160 -17.94 9.98 9.77
C ASP A 160 -18.02 9.72 8.26
N LEU A 161 -16.87 9.46 7.63
CA LEU A 161 -16.76 9.18 6.19
C LEU A 161 -15.66 8.16 5.87
N VAL A 162 -15.83 7.46 4.75
CA VAL A 162 -14.83 6.58 4.13
C VAL A 162 -14.93 6.70 2.61
N THR A 163 -13.89 6.31 1.88
CA THR A 163 -13.91 6.35 0.41
C THR A 163 -13.27 5.10 -0.19
N ASP A 164 -13.74 4.72 -1.37
CA ASP A 164 -13.13 3.70 -2.23
C ASP A 164 -12.49 4.29 -3.50
N GLY A 165 -12.30 5.62 -3.55
CA GLY A 165 -11.79 6.33 -4.73
C GLY A 165 -12.83 6.58 -5.83
N ALA A 166 -14.00 5.94 -5.79
CA ALA A 166 -15.12 6.25 -6.70
C ALA A 166 -16.20 7.08 -6.00
N HIS A 167 -16.47 6.77 -4.73
CA HIS A 167 -17.45 7.47 -3.91
C HIS A 167 -16.90 7.78 -2.51
N VAL A 168 -17.46 8.82 -1.90
CA VAL A 168 -17.40 9.04 -0.46
C VAL A 168 -18.69 8.50 0.15
N TYR A 169 -18.55 7.58 1.09
CA TYR A 169 -19.63 7.03 1.88
C TYR A 169 -19.64 7.68 3.26
N PHE A 170 -20.81 8.08 3.74
CA PHE A 170 -20.89 8.84 4.99
C PHE A 170 -22.24 8.65 5.68
N THR A 171 -22.27 9.03 6.95
CA THR A 171 -23.41 8.92 7.85
C THR A 171 -23.72 10.27 8.47
N ARG A 172 -24.95 10.43 8.99
CA ARG A 172 -25.41 11.68 9.59
C ARG A 172 -26.04 11.43 10.95
N VAL A 173 -25.87 12.38 11.86
CA VAL A 173 -26.39 12.31 13.22
C VAL A 173 -27.90 12.14 13.21
N ALA A 174 -28.40 11.14 13.93
CA ALA A 174 -29.82 10.85 14.12
C ALA A 174 -30.61 10.56 12.82
N GLU A 175 -29.92 10.18 11.75
CA GLU A 175 -30.51 9.76 10.48
C GLU A 175 -30.31 8.25 10.28
N PRO A 176 -31.36 7.48 9.91
CA PRO A 176 -31.27 6.02 9.73
C PRO A 176 -30.73 5.64 8.34
N TYR A 177 -29.82 6.44 7.79
CA TYR A 177 -29.39 6.35 6.40
C TYR A 177 -27.87 6.25 6.28
N LEU A 178 -27.43 5.45 5.31
CA LEU A 178 -26.07 5.48 4.80
C LEU A 178 -26.09 6.14 3.43
N TYR A 179 -25.19 7.09 3.22
CA TYR A 179 -25.14 7.91 2.01
C TYR A 179 -23.90 7.63 1.18
N ALA A 180 -24.00 7.90 -0.11
CA ALA A 180 -22.88 7.90 -1.04
C ALA A 180 -22.92 9.16 -1.91
N VAL A 181 -21.76 9.72 -2.21
CA VAL A 181 -21.60 10.80 -3.19
C VAL A 181 -20.38 10.51 -4.08
N PRO A 182 -20.45 10.70 -5.40
CA PRO A 182 -19.28 10.51 -6.27
C PRO A 182 -18.14 11.45 -5.87
N VAL A 183 -16.89 10.98 -5.94
CA VAL A 183 -15.69 11.79 -5.61
C VAL A 183 -15.54 13.03 -6.51
N ALA A 184 -16.04 12.94 -7.75
CA ALA A 184 -16.09 14.06 -8.69
C ALA A 184 -17.18 15.10 -8.37
N GLY A 185 -17.94 14.90 -7.29
CA GLY A 185 -19.15 15.65 -6.96
C GLY A 185 -20.38 15.11 -7.70
N GLY A 186 -21.57 15.48 -7.22
CA GLY A 186 -22.82 15.02 -7.81
C GLY A 186 -23.97 15.00 -6.82
N GLN A 187 -24.98 14.18 -7.12
CA GLN A 187 -26.11 13.97 -6.23
C GLN A 187 -25.71 13.00 -5.11
N VAL A 188 -26.07 13.35 -3.87
CA VAL A 188 -26.01 12.43 -2.74
C VAL A 188 -27.11 11.38 -2.89
N ALA A 189 -26.73 10.11 -2.87
CA ALA A 189 -27.64 8.97 -2.90
C ALA A 189 -27.75 8.33 -1.51
N THR A 190 -28.93 7.80 -1.18
CA THR A 190 -29.12 6.92 -0.01
C THR A 190 -28.94 5.48 -0.44
N ILE A 191 -27.97 4.78 0.14
CA ILE A 191 -27.66 3.37 -0.19
C ILE A 191 -28.26 2.38 0.81
N ALA A 192 -28.53 2.82 2.04
CA ALA A 192 -29.30 2.07 3.04
C ALA A 192 -30.24 2.98 3.84
N ASN A 193 -31.37 2.44 4.31
CA ASN A 193 -32.39 3.18 5.08
C ASN A 193 -32.95 2.43 6.29
N THR A 194 -32.24 1.42 6.74
CA THR A 194 -32.66 0.48 7.79
C THR A 194 -31.80 0.58 9.05
N LEU A 195 -30.88 1.55 9.08
CA LEU A 195 -30.07 1.83 10.26
C LEU A 195 -31.00 2.24 11.42
N SER A 196 -30.55 2.03 12.65
CA SER A 196 -31.23 2.58 13.81
C SER A 196 -31.19 4.12 13.78
N ARG A 197 -31.86 4.80 14.72
CA ARG A 197 -31.73 6.27 14.89
C ARG A 197 -30.89 6.57 16.12
N GLU A 198 -29.79 5.87 16.24
CA GLU A 198 -28.83 6.06 17.33
C GLU A 198 -27.72 7.03 16.87
N PRO A 199 -26.99 7.66 17.79
CA PRO A 199 -25.77 8.38 17.44
C PRO A 199 -24.61 7.41 17.16
N TRP A 200 -23.63 7.87 16.38
CA TRP A 200 -22.32 7.25 16.14
C TRP A 200 -22.32 6.05 15.19
N TYR A 201 -22.27 6.35 13.89
CA TYR A 201 -22.00 5.43 12.81
C TYR A 201 -20.61 5.63 12.24
N VAL A 202 -19.76 4.62 12.40
CA VAL A 202 -18.47 4.54 11.70
C VAL A 202 -18.68 3.64 10.49
N PRO A 203 -18.62 4.18 9.26
CA PRO A 203 -18.63 3.37 8.06
C PRO A 203 -17.26 2.75 7.82
N ALA A 204 -17.22 1.56 7.22
CA ALA A 204 -16.01 0.91 6.74
C ALA A 204 -16.28 0.26 5.38
N ILE A 205 -15.24 -0.12 4.64
CA ILE A 205 -15.39 -0.71 3.30
C ILE A 205 -14.71 -2.09 3.30
N ASP A 206 -15.39 -3.09 2.75
CA ASP A 206 -14.81 -4.39 2.41
C ASP A 206 -15.26 -4.79 1.00
N GLY A 207 -14.35 -4.70 0.03
CA GLY A 207 -14.64 -5.00 -1.38
C GLY A 207 -15.85 -4.21 -1.89
N GLU A 208 -16.91 -4.94 -2.28
CA GLU A 208 -18.17 -4.38 -2.79
C GLU A 208 -19.19 -3.94 -1.72
N ASP A 209 -18.86 -4.10 -0.43
CA ASP A 209 -19.75 -3.79 0.68
C ASP A 209 -19.28 -2.55 1.45
N VAL A 210 -20.24 -1.75 1.89
CA VAL A 210 -20.06 -0.73 2.94
C VAL A 210 -20.64 -1.29 4.23
N LEU A 211 -19.80 -1.36 5.24
CA LEU A 211 -20.17 -1.75 6.59
C LEU A 211 -20.49 -0.52 7.43
N TRP A 212 -21.31 -0.69 8.45
CA TRP A 212 -21.47 0.31 9.50
C TRP A 212 -21.56 -0.39 10.86
N ILE A 213 -21.05 0.28 11.87
CA ILE A 213 -21.32 -0.04 13.27
C ILE A 213 -22.32 0.96 13.84
N GLU A 214 -23.26 0.47 14.63
CA GLU A 214 -24.19 1.28 15.42
C GLU A 214 -24.28 0.69 16.83
N ARG A 215 -24.96 1.38 17.76
CA ARG A 215 -24.92 1.11 19.21
C ARG A 215 -25.10 -0.36 19.65
N THR A 216 -25.78 -1.20 18.88
CA THR A 216 -25.98 -2.62 19.25
C THR A 216 -25.75 -3.61 18.12
N ARG A 217 -25.37 -3.15 16.92
CA ARG A 217 -25.29 -4.00 15.72
C ARG A 217 -24.17 -3.54 14.79
N ILE A 218 -23.63 -4.47 14.04
CA ILE A 218 -22.84 -4.19 12.84
C ILE A 218 -23.62 -4.75 11.67
N GLY A 219 -23.68 -4.02 10.57
CA GLY A 219 -24.27 -4.50 9.35
C GLY A 219 -23.48 -4.12 8.11
N ARG A 220 -23.94 -4.63 6.98
CA ARG A 220 -23.40 -4.34 5.66
C ARG A 220 -24.48 -4.09 4.63
N VAL A 221 -24.12 -3.35 3.60
CA VAL A 221 -24.91 -3.12 2.40
C VAL A 221 -23.97 -3.05 1.20
N ALA A 222 -24.40 -3.52 0.03
CA ALA A 222 -23.64 -3.33 -1.19
C ALA A 222 -23.43 -1.83 -1.46
N LYS A 223 -22.29 -1.45 -2.03
CA LYS A 223 -21.99 -0.08 -2.47
C LYS A 223 -23.04 0.51 -3.41
N THR A 224 -23.69 -0.34 -4.21
CA THR A 224 -24.80 0.01 -5.09
C THR A 224 -26.13 0.29 -4.35
N GLY A 225 -26.16 0.07 -3.04
CA GLY A 225 -27.32 0.14 -2.18
C GLY A 225 -28.21 -1.11 -2.23
N GLY A 226 -29.22 -1.12 -1.36
CA GLY A 226 -30.24 -2.18 -1.33
C GLY A 226 -30.58 -2.68 0.06
N ALA A 227 -30.89 -3.97 0.17
CA ALA A 227 -31.22 -4.60 1.43
C ALA A 227 -29.98 -4.77 2.30
N THR A 228 -30.06 -4.29 3.53
CA THR A 228 -29.02 -4.44 4.54
C THR A 228 -28.99 -5.84 5.14
N GLN A 229 -27.80 -6.34 5.45
CA GLN A 229 -27.61 -7.55 6.25
C GLN A 229 -27.03 -7.17 7.62
N ILE A 230 -27.61 -7.72 8.70
CA ILE A 230 -27.02 -7.62 10.03
C ILE A 230 -25.97 -8.71 10.19
N LEU A 231 -24.75 -8.28 10.45
CA LEU A 231 -23.58 -9.13 10.62
C LEU A 231 -23.41 -9.53 12.07
N GLU A 232 -23.55 -8.58 12.98
CA GLU A 232 -23.46 -8.80 14.43
C GLU A 232 -24.58 -8.09 15.16
N SER A 233 -25.00 -8.64 16.30
CA SER A 233 -26.07 -8.08 17.11
C SER A 233 -25.87 -8.32 18.59
N GLY A 234 -26.49 -7.47 19.42
CA GLY A 234 -26.39 -7.60 20.86
C GLY A 234 -25.07 -7.07 21.42
N LEU A 235 -24.40 -6.16 20.71
CA LEU A 235 -23.19 -5.50 21.19
C LEU A 235 -23.52 -4.76 22.50
N THR A 236 -22.89 -5.17 23.59
CA THR A 236 -23.09 -4.59 24.92
C THR A 236 -21.90 -3.71 25.25
N GLY A 237 -21.94 -2.44 24.83
CA GLY A 237 -20.95 -1.50 25.31
C GLY A 237 -20.72 -0.20 24.54
N LEU A 238 -21.55 0.10 23.56
CA LEU A 238 -21.30 1.24 22.67
C LEU A 238 -21.79 2.60 23.22
N ASP A 239 -22.02 2.71 24.54
CA ASP A 239 -22.72 3.85 25.16
C ASP A 239 -21.79 5.00 25.60
N THR A 240 -20.47 4.81 25.59
CA THR A 240 -19.53 5.87 25.99
C THR A 240 -18.24 5.82 25.18
N ALA A 241 -18.20 6.61 24.10
CA ALA A 241 -17.04 6.99 23.27
C ALA A 241 -16.48 5.91 22.32
N ARG A 242 -16.34 6.28 21.03
CA ARG A 242 -15.36 5.80 20.03
C ARG A 242 -15.09 4.28 19.94
N ASN A 243 -16.12 3.49 19.64
CA ASN A 243 -15.83 2.19 19.03
C ASN A 243 -15.54 2.43 17.56
N ASP A 244 -14.49 1.79 17.08
CA ASP A 244 -14.01 1.92 15.71
C ASP A 244 -14.38 0.64 14.94
N LEU A 245 -14.61 0.78 13.65
CA LEU A 245 -14.87 -0.32 12.75
C LEU A 245 -13.91 -0.18 11.58
N VAL A 246 -13.06 -1.19 11.42
CA VAL A 246 -12.20 -1.32 10.26
C VAL A 246 -12.57 -2.61 9.53
N ALA A 247 -12.54 -2.54 8.20
CA ALA A 247 -12.76 -3.68 7.33
C ALA A 247 -11.82 -3.55 6.13
N GLY A 248 -11.50 -4.65 5.49
CA GLY A 248 -10.48 -4.70 4.45
C GLY A 248 -9.98 -6.11 4.30
N ASP A 249 -9.88 -6.53 3.05
CA ASP A 249 -9.77 -7.93 2.64
C ASP A 249 -10.96 -8.70 3.29
N GLY A 250 -11.26 -9.98 3.14
CA GLY A 250 -12.51 -10.59 3.66
C GLY A 250 -12.80 -10.56 5.18
N MET A 251 -12.39 -9.55 5.97
CA MET A 251 -12.55 -9.41 7.41
C MET A 251 -13.03 -8.03 7.85
N MET A 252 -13.56 -8.00 9.08
CA MET A 252 -13.78 -6.78 9.85
C MET A 252 -13.24 -6.94 11.26
N ALA A 253 -12.84 -5.83 11.86
CA ALA A 253 -12.51 -5.76 13.27
C ALA A 253 -13.21 -4.56 13.91
N TRP A 254 -13.66 -4.73 15.15
CA TRP A 254 -14.23 -3.65 15.94
C TRP A 254 -13.79 -3.72 17.38
N SER A 255 -13.80 -2.57 18.03
CA SER A 255 -13.57 -2.45 19.47
C SER A 255 -14.88 -2.51 20.26
N GLU A 256 -14.82 -3.10 21.45
CA GLU A 256 -15.90 -3.07 22.45
C GLU A 256 -15.33 -2.57 23.77
N ILE A 257 -15.45 -1.27 24.01
CA ILE A 257 -14.76 -0.60 25.12
C ILE A 257 -15.15 -1.12 26.53
N PRO A 258 -16.42 -1.41 26.85
CA PRO A 258 -16.79 -1.87 28.19
C PRO A 258 -16.24 -3.24 28.58
N SER A 259 -15.90 -4.08 27.62
CA SER A 259 -15.14 -5.32 27.83
C SER A 259 -13.64 -5.15 27.63
N GLY A 260 -13.20 -4.02 27.05
CA GLY A 260 -11.81 -3.82 26.60
C GLY A 260 -11.39 -4.83 25.54
N SER A 261 -12.35 -5.42 24.82
CA SER A 261 -12.08 -6.47 23.83
C SER A 261 -12.01 -5.89 22.43
N ILE A 262 -11.15 -6.50 21.62
CA ILE A 262 -11.11 -6.31 20.18
C ILE A 262 -11.54 -7.60 19.55
N THR A 263 -12.60 -7.52 18.76
CA THR A 263 -13.19 -8.66 18.10
C THR A 263 -12.88 -8.55 16.61
N VAL A 264 -12.38 -9.65 16.05
CA VAL A 264 -12.11 -9.79 14.62
C VAL A 264 -13.05 -10.85 14.09
N ARG A 265 -13.68 -10.57 12.95
CA ARG A 265 -14.59 -11.48 12.27
C ARG A 265 -14.26 -11.60 10.79
N ILE A 266 -14.32 -12.83 10.32
CA ILE A 266 -14.24 -13.17 8.90
C ILE A 266 -15.61 -12.89 8.27
N LEU A 267 -15.61 -12.04 7.24
CA LEU A 267 -16.78 -11.71 6.41
C LEU A 267 -16.94 -12.66 5.23
N ARG A 268 -15.83 -13.03 4.61
CA ARG A 268 -15.76 -13.91 3.43
C ARG A 268 -14.80 -15.05 3.74
N ALA A 269 -15.27 -16.28 3.62
CA ALA A 269 -14.43 -17.44 3.93
C ALA A 269 -13.38 -17.69 2.86
N ASP A 270 -13.63 -17.27 1.62
CA ASP A 270 -12.84 -17.42 0.40
C ASP A 270 -13.29 -16.22 -0.45
N ALA A 271 -12.40 -15.25 -0.69
CA ALA A 271 -12.77 -13.93 -1.16
C ALA A 271 -12.75 -13.81 -2.69
N ASP A 272 -11.93 -14.60 -3.37
CA ASP A 272 -11.79 -14.64 -4.83
C ASP A 272 -12.33 -15.93 -5.47
N HIS A 273 -12.78 -16.88 -4.65
CA HIS A 273 -13.38 -18.16 -5.01
C HIS A 273 -12.40 -19.16 -5.66
N ASP A 274 -11.15 -19.15 -5.25
CA ASP A 274 -10.14 -20.10 -5.71
C ASP A 274 -10.13 -21.43 -4.93
N GLY A 275 -10.88 -21.49 -3.82
CA GLY A 275 -11.00 -22.67 -2.95
C GLY A 275 -10.07 -22.66 -1.74
N ILE A 276 -9.24 -21.62 -1.59
CA ILE A 276 -8.44 -21.34 -0.41
C ILE A 276 -9.20 -20.39 0.49
N ALA A 277 -9.11 -20.65 1.79
CA ALA A 277 -9.81 -19.81 2.74
C ALA A 277 -9.03 -18.50 2.92
N PHE A 278 -9.72 -17.36 2.95
CA PHE A 278 -9.17 -16.02 3.10
C PHE A 278 -8.03 -15.89 4.12
N LEU A 279 -8.06 -16.63 5.24
CA LEU A 279 -7.02 -16.57 6.28
C LEU A 279 -5.74 -17.37 5.97
N ASN A 280 -5.79 -18.24 4.98
CA ASN A 280 -4.70 -19.10 4.53
C ASN A 280 -4.33 -18.82 3.08
N ASP A 281 -4.83 -17.71 2.54
CA ASP A 281 -4.71 -17.32 1.15
C ASP A 281 -3.59 -16.29 1.03
N ASN A 282 -2.56 -16.57 0.24
CA ASN A 282 -1.46 -15.65 -0.03
C ASN A 282 -1.78 -14.65 -1.17
N CYS A 283 -2.91 -14.81 -1.88
CA CYS A 283 -3.49 -13.77 -2.72
C CYS A 283 -5.00 -13.63 -2.52
N PRO A 284 -5.47 -13.10 -1.37
CA PRO A 284 -6.90 -13.09 -1.03
C PRO A 284 -7.85 -12.35 -1.98
N GLY A 285 -7.33 -11.62 -2.96
CA GLY A 285 -8.10 -10.92 -3.99
C GLY A 285 -7.89 -11.46 -5.40
N THR A 286 -6.98 -12.41 -5.61
CA THR A 286 -6.57 -12.93 -6.92
C THR A 286 -6.45 -14.44 -6.85
N ALA A 287 -7.39 -15.12 -7.52
CA ALA A 287 -7.51 -16.56 -7.42
C ALA A 287 -6.22 -17.31 -7.79
N ASN A 288 -5.64 -18.03 -6.82
CA ASN A 288 -4.39 -18.76 -6.95
C ASN A 288 -4.37 -20.02 -6.08
N ALA A 289 -5.20 -20.99 -6.48
CA ALA A 289 -5.40 -22.22 -5.72
C ALA A 289 -4.13 -23.07 -5.45
N ASP A 290 -3.02 -22.79 -6.14
CA ASP A 290 -1.72 -23.41 -5.92
C ASP A 290 -0.90 -22.77 -4.79
N GLN A 291 -1.22 -21.52 -4.41
CA GLN A 291 -0.58 -20.77 -3.34
C GLN A 291 0.94 -20.71 -3.51
N LEU A 292 1.40 -20.56 -4.75
CA LEU A 292 2.82 -20.38 -5.04
C LEU A 292 3.29 -19.03 -4.47
N ASP A 293 4.46 -19.04 -3.85
CA ASP A 293 5.13 -17.92 -3.18
C ASP A 293 6.63 -18.24 -3.27
N THR A 294 7.30 -17.67 -4.28
CA THR A 294 8.69 -18.03 -4.63
C THR A 294 9.69 -17.45 -3.64
N ASP A 295 9.47 -16.24 -3.15
CA ASP A 295 10.39 -15.52 -2.27
C ASP A 295 10.07 -15.65 -0.76
N LEU A 296 8.90 -16.22 -0.43
CA LEU A 296 8.38 -16.46 0.92
C LEU A 296 8.07 -15.18 1.71
N ASP A 297 7.66 -14.11 1.03
CA ASP A 297 7.29 -12.85 1.67
C ASP A 297 5.82 -12.78 2.15
N THR A 298 5.03 -13.83 1.85
CA THR A 298 3.58 -14.01 2.11
C THR A 298 2.61 -13.41 1.09
N HIS A 299 3.09 -12.73 0.06
CA HIS A 299 2.32 -12.48 -1.16
C HIS A 299 2.56 -13.65 -2.11
N GLY A 300 1.48 -14.18 -2.69
CA GLY A 300 1.63 -15.21 -3.70
C GLY A 300 2.04 -14.61 -5.05
N ASN A 301 2.70 -15.41 -5.88
CA ASN A 301 3.13 -14.99 -7.21
C ASN A 301 2.01 -14.43 -8.09
N ALA A 302 0.76 -14.83 -7.83
CA ALA A 302 -0.39 -14.32 -8.58
C ALA A 302 -0.74 -12.85 -8.29
N CYS A 303 -0.23 -12.29 -7.19
CA CYS A 303 -0.51 -10.93 -6.72
C CYS A 303 0.73 -10.18 -6.28
N ASP A 304 1.92 -10.76 -6.44
CA ASP A 304 3.20 -10.07 -6.37
C ASP A 304 3.53 -9.39 -7.71
N LEU A 305 4.46 -8.44 -7.70
CA LEU A 305 5.00 -7.77 -8.89
C LEU A 305 6.47 -8.09 -9.13
N ASP A 306 7.11 -8.76 -8.17
CA ASP A 306 8.52 -9.18 -8.14
C ASP A 306 8.58 -10.50 -7.35
N ASP A 307 8.30 -11.60 -8.06
CA ASP A 307 8.03 -12.94 -7.53
C ASP A 307 9.22 -13.55 -6.76
N ASP A 308 10.46 -13.16 -7.04
CA ASP A 308 11.67 -13.68 -6.38
C ASP A 308 12.47 -12.63 -5.58
N ASN A 309 12.02 -11.37 -5.61
CA ASN A 309 12.54 -10.25 -4.85
C ASN A 309 14.04 -9.99 -5.14
N ASP A 310 14.42 -10.04 -6.41
CA ASP A 310 15.74 -9.67 -6.92
C ASP A 310 15.86 -8.16 -7.25
N GLY A 311 14.72 -7.46 -7.35
CA GLY A 311 14.62 -6.03 -7.60
C GLY A 311 14.20 -5.65 -9.02
N TYR A 312 13.98 -6.61 -9.91
CA TYR A 312 13.34 -6.45 -11.21
C TYR A 312 11.89 -6.94 -11.14
N ARG A 313 10.98 -6.27 -11.85
CA ARG A 313 9.57 -6.70 -11.86
C ARG A 313 9.39 -7.86 -12.80
N ASP A 314 8.46 -8.77 -12.54
CA ASP A 314 8.16 -9.92 -13.42
C ASP A 314 7.90 -9.52 -14.89
N SER A 315 7.39 -8.30 -15.11
CA SER A 315 7.13 -7.78 -16.46
C SER A 315 8.38 -7.33 -17.24
N GLU A 316 9.48 -7.13 -16.54
CA GLU A 316 10.78 -6.66 -17.04
C GLU A 316 11.89 -7.72 -16.84
N ASP A 317 11.52 -8.89 -16.33
CA ASP A 317 12.42 -9.97 -15.93
C ASP A 317 12.23 -11.21 -16.82
N ALA A 318 13.33 -11.71 -17.39
CA ALA A 318 13.33 -12.92 -18.20
C ALA A 318 13.16 -14.21 -17.38
N PHE A 319 13.53 -14.18 -16.09
CA PHE A 319 13.45 -15.28 -15.13
C PHE A 319 12.74 -14.88 -13.83
N PRO A 320 11.43 -14.57 -13.86
CA PRO A 320 10.68 -14.04 -12.71
C PRO A 320 10.60 -14.93 -11.46
N THR A 321 11.28 -16.07 -11.40
CA THR A 321 11.26 -16.95 -10.23
C THR A 321 12.65 -17.42 -9.83
N ASP A 322 13.68 -16.86 -10.45
CA ASP A 322 15.08 -17.14 -10.16
C ASP A 322 15.79 -15.85 -9.75
N ARG A 323 15.89 -15.67 -8.43
CA ARG A 323 16.48 -14.47 -7.83
C ARG A 323 17.91 -14.14 -8.29
N ASP A 324 18.61 -15.11 -8.88
CA ASP A 324 19.96 -14.95 -9.37
C ASP A 324 20.01 -14.60 -10.88
N GLU A 325 18.89 -14.44 -11.58
CA GLU A 325 18.82 -14.18 -13.04
C GLU A 325 17.70 -13.19 -13.42
N TRP A 326 17.96 -12.24 -14.31
CA TRP A 326 16.92 -11.29 -14.78
C TRP A 326 17.01 -10.91 -16.27
N VAL A 327 18.15 -11.17 -16.93
CA VAL A 327 18.38 -10.93 -18.37
C VAL A 327 18.71 -12.25 -19.06
N ASP A 328 18.19 -12.40 -20.28
CA ASP A 328 18.48 -13.47 -21.25
C ASP A 328 18.82 -12.75 -22.58
N SER A 329 20.10 -12.42 -22.78
CA SER A 329 20.55 -11.52 -23.84
C SER A 329 20.44 -12.16 -25.24
N ASP A 330 20.68 -13.47 -25.36
CA ASP A 330 20.59 -14.21 -26.62
C ASP A 330 19.25 -14.94 -26.83
N GLY A 331 18.44 -15.07 -25.79
CA GLY A 331 17.10 -15.67 -25.82
C GLY A 331 17.12 -17.20 -25.85
N ASP A 332 18.19 -17.84 -25.40
CA ASP A 332 18.32 -19.31 -25.38
C ASP A 332 17.64 -19.97 -24.16
N GLY A 333 17.30 -19.17 -23.15
CA GLY A 333 16.63 -19.57 -21.92
C GLY A 333 17.57 -19.90 -20.76
N GLN A 334 18.86 -19.58 -20.87
CA GLN A 334 19.82 -19.48 -19.77
C GLN A 334 20.04 -17.99 -19.45
N GLY A 335 20.03 -17.63 -18.17
CA GLY A 335 20.26 -16.22 -17.79
C GLY A 335 21.73 -15.84 -17.83
N ASP A 336 22.00 -14.56 -18.14
CA ASP A 336 23.33 -13.99 -18.33
C ASP A 336 24.26 -14.20 -17.10
N ASN A 337 23.75 -14.37 -15.87
CA ASN A 337 24.64 -14.59 -14.73
C ASN A 337 25.22 -16.03 -14.70
N ALA A 338 24.58 -16.97 -15.39
CA ALA A 338 25.00 -18.37 -15.46
C ALA A 338 25.41 -18.82 -16.87
N ASP A 339 25.05 -18.07 -17.91
CA ASP A 339 25.61 -18.27 -19.24
C ASP A 339 27.12 -17.94 -19.26
N LEU A 340 27.83 -18.46 -20.25
CA LEU A 340 29.24 -18.21 -20.51
C LEU A 340 29.48 -17.52 -21.86
N ASP A 341 28.41 -17.19 -22.58
CA ASP A 341 28.34 -16.58 -23.92
C ASP A 341 27.00 -15.82 -24.01
N ASP A 342 26.89 -14.72 -23.25
CA ASP A 342 25.64 -13.98 -22.96
C ASP A 342 24.85 -13.55 -24.22
N ASP A 343 25.53 -13.26 -25.34
CA ASP A 343 24.90 -12.85 -26.59
C ASP A 343 24.88 -13.94 -27.69
N GLY A 344 25.42 -15.12 -27.38
CA GLY A 344 25.38 -16.31 -28.23
C GLY A 344 26.13 -16.16 -29.56
N ASP A 345 27.08 -15.22 -29.65
CA ASP A 345 27.84 -14.97 -30.88
C ASP A 345 28.96 -16.00 -31.11
N GLY A 346 29.30 -16.78 -30.08
CA GLY A 346 30.31 -17.83 -30.09
C GLY A 346 31.65 -17.43 -29.47
N LEU A 347 31.75 -16.21 -28.92
CA LEU A 347 32.84 -15.76 -28.06
C LEU A 347 32.42 -15.86 -26.60
N PRO A 348 33.15 -16.61 -25.74
CA PRO A 348 32.77 -16.68 -24.33
C PRO A 348 33.00 -15.34 -23.60
N ASP A 349 32.16 -14.92 -22.65
CA ASP A 349 32.27 -13.61 -21.98
C ASP A 349 33.63 -13.44 -21.29
N THR A 350 34.20 -14.54 -20.77
CA THR A 350 35.54 -14.50 -20.16
C THR A 350 36.64 -14.04 -21.13
N TYR A 351 36.47 -14.28 -22.42
CA TYR A 351 37.34 -13.83 -23.50
C TYR A 351 37.05 -12.37 -23.86
N GLU A 352 35.78 -11.99 -23.97
CA GLU A 352 35.36 -10.64 -24.35
C GLU A 352 35.67 -9.60 -23.26
N LEU A 353 35.35 -9.91 -22.00
CA LEU A 353 35.75 -9.12 -20.84
C LEU A 353 37.27 -8.94 -20.74
N ALA A 354 38.04 -9.88 -21.28
CA ALA A 354 39.50 -9.82 -21.34
C ALA A 354 40.03 -9.07 -22.58
N THR A 355 39.19 -8.76 -23.56
CA THR A 355 39.56 -8.21 -24.87
C THR A 355 38.91 -6.84 -25.08
N PRO A 356 39.66 -5.73 -24.87
CA PRO A 356 39.12 -4.40 -25.05
C PRO A 356 38.49 -4.16 -26.43
N GLY A 357 37.21 -3.83 -26.45
CA GLY A 357 36.45 -3.58 -27.67
C GLY A 357 35.46 -4.66 -28.05
N LEU A 358 35.44 -5.77 -27.30
CA LEU A 358 34.33 -6.73 -27.27
C LEU A 358 33.42 -6.46 -26.06
N ASP A 359 32.15 -6.80 -26.18
CA ASP A 359 31.07 -6.59 -25.21
C ASP A 359 30.16 -7.83 -25.18
N PRO A 360 30.12 -8.58 -24.07
CA PRO A 360 29.32 -9.82 -23.97
C PRO A 360 27.83 -9.69 -24.27
N GLY A 361 27.29 -8.48 -24.36
CA GLY A 361 25.89 -8.23 -24.71
C GLY A 361 25.67 -7.69 -26.14
N ASP A 362 26.68 -7.71 -27.02
CA ASP A 362 26.60 -7.19 -28.40
C ASP A 362 27.06 -8.22 -29.45
N PRO A 363 26.14 -9.06 -29.97
CA PRO A 363 26.50 -10.20 -30.81
C PRO A 363 27.03 -9.81 -32.20
N ASP A 364 26.90 -8.54 -32.56
CA ASP A 364 27.42 -8.03 -33.83
C ASP A 364 28.95 -7.85 -33.77
N ASP A 365 29.55 -7.79 -32.58
CA ASP A 365 30.94 -7.44 -32.41
C ASP A 365 31.92 -8.59 -32.70
N ALA A 366 31.54 -9.87 -32.51
CA ALA A 366 32.33 -11.03 -32.96
C ALA A 366 32.67 -10.99 -34.44
N LEU A 367 31.75 -10.46 -35.25
CA LEU A 367 31.90 -10.37 -36.70
C LEU A 367 32.67 -9.12 -37.14
N THR A 368 33.01 -8.23 -36.23
CA THR A 368 33.88 -7.08 -36.51
C THR A 368 35.35 -7.52 -36.58
N ASP A 369 36.18 -6.62 -37.10
CA ASP A 369 37.62 -6.79 -37.23
C ASP A 369 38.24 -5.64 -36.42
N LEU A 370 38.75 -5.92 -35.22
CA LEU A 370 39.20 -4.87 -34.30
C LEU A 370 40.54 -4.25 -34.72
N ASP A 371 41.40 -4.98 -35.42
CA ASP A 371 42.76 -4.55 -35.79
C ASP A 371 42.96 -4.22 -37.28
N HIS A 372 41.88 -4.39 -38.06
CA HIS A 372 41.76 -4.11 -39.48
C HIS A 372 42.73 -4.93 -40.34
N ASP A 373 43.03 -6.17 -39.97
CA ASP A 373 43.92 -7.06 -40.73
C ASP A 373 43.20 -7.96 -41.77
N GLY A 374 41.86 -7.96 -41.73
CA GLY A 374 40.98 -8.67 -42.64
C GLY A 374 40.48 -10.03 -42.13
N VAL A 375 40.68 -10.36 -40.86
CA VAL A 375 40.06 -11.48 -40.15
C VAL A 375 39.14 -10.90 -39.05
N ASN A 376 37.98 -11.51 -38.79
CA ASN A 376 37.10 -11.05 -37.72
C ASN A 376 37.46 -11.68 -36.36
N ASN A 377 36.94 -11.09 -35.28
CA ASN A 377 37.31 -11.45 -33.91
C ASN A 377 37.00 -12.93 -33.60
N ILE A 378 35.87 -13.47 -34.09
CA ILE A 378 35.52 -14.88 -33.90
C ILE A 378 36.44 -15.84 -34.67
N ASP A 379 36.79 -15.55 -35.92
CA ASP A 379 37.72 -16.39 -36.68
C ASP A 379 39.12 -16.37 -36.04
N GLU A 380 39.52 -15.25 -35.43
CA GLU A 380 40.77 -15.14 -34.69
C GLU A 380 40.76 -15.94 -33.40
N PHE A 381 39.68 -15.87 -32.60
CA PHE A 381 39.50 -16.68 -31.41
C PHE A 381 39.59 -18.18 -31.75
N LEU A 382 38.87 -18.63 -32.78
CA LEU A 382 38.91 -20.02 -33.26
C LEU A 382 40.28 -20.46 -33.77
N GLN A 383 41.10 -19.52 -34.27
CA GLN A 383 42.46 -19.75 -34.71
C GLN A 383 43.51 -19.59 -33.60
N GLY A 384 43.11 -19.14 -32.40
CA GLY A 384 44.00 -18.82 -31.29
C GLY A 384 44.90 -17.60 -31.56
N ARG A 385 44.43 -16.65 -32.36
CA ARG A 385 45.08 -15.36 -32.64
C ARG A 385 44.56 -14.27 -31.71
N ASN A 386 45.19 -13.10 -31.78
CA ASN A 386 44.87 -11.96 -30.92
C ASN A 386 44.18 -10.86 -31.74
N PRO A 387 42.90 -10.55 -31.47
CA PRO A 387 42.12 -9.60 -32.27
C PRO A 387 42.53 -8.14 -32.14
N LEU A 388 43.56 -7.87 -31.32
CA LEU A 388 44.11 -6.54 -31.12
C LEU A 388 45.46 -6.35 -31.83
N VAL A 389 45.95 -7.36 -32.56
CA VAL A 389 47.29 -7.38 -33.13
C VAL A 389 47.25 -7.78 -34.59
N ASN A 390 47.46 -6.79 -35.45
CA ASN A 390 47.50 -7.00 -36.90
C ASN A 390 48.63 -7.97 -37.30
N GLU A 391 48.26 -9.23 -37.49
CA GLU A 391 49.15 -10.34 -37.89
C GLU A 391 49.09 -10.57 -39.41
N GLY A 392 48.07 -10.01 -40.06
CA GLY A 392 47.80 -10.01 -41.50
C GLY A 392 47.06 -11.26 -41.94
N ALA A 393 46.07 -11.11 -42.83
CA ALA A 393 45.32 -12.22 -43.39
C ALA A 393 46.23 -13.34 -43.97
N VAL A 394 46.25 -14.50 -43.30
CA VAL A 394 47.05 -15.65 -43.72
C VAL A 394 46.32 -16.36 -44.85
N MET A 395 46.72 -16.09 -46.10
CA MET A 395 46.18 -16.75 -47.29
C MET A 395 46.29 -18.28 -47.17
N ALA A 396 45.15 -18.98 -47.24
CA ALA A 396 45.12 -20.43 -47.36
C ALA A 396 45.97 -20.91 -48.57
N PRO A 397 46.66 -22.06 -48.48
CA PRO A 397 47.51 -22.53 -49.57
C PRO A 397 46.68 -22.78 -50.84
N MET A 398 46.99 -22.03 -51.90
CA MET A 398 46.34 -22.16 -53.21
C MET A 398 46.90 -23.38 -53.95
N PHE A 399 46.11 -24.44 -54.08
CA PHE A 399 46.45 -25.59 -54.92
C PHE A 399 46.01 -25.36 -56.36
N ILE A 400 46.95 -25.39 -57.31
CA ILE A 400 46.65 -25.49 -58.74
C ILE A 400 46.82 -26.94 -59.16
N LEU A 401 45.72 -27.57 -59.59
CA LEU A 401 45.76 -28.86 -60.27
C LEU A 401 46.10 -28.61 -61.75
N LEU A 402 47.35 -28.85 -62.13
CA LEU A 402 47.75 -28.91 -63.54
C LEU A 402 47.36 -30.29 -64.10
N ARG A 403 46.68 -30.29 -65.25
CA ARG A 403 46.27 -31.48 -66.00
C ARG A 403 47.46 -32.28 -66.52
#